data_AF-A0A349PTP4-F1
#
_entry.id   AF-A0A349PTP4-F1
#
_cell.length_a   1.000
_cell.length_b   1.000
_cell.length_c   1.000
_cell.angle_alpha   90.00
_cell.angle_beta   90.00
_cell.angle_gamma   90.00
#
_symmetry.space_group_name_H-M   'P 1'
#
loop_
_entity.id
_entity.type
_entity.pdbx_description
1 polymer ?
#
loop_
_entity_poly.entity_id
_entity_poly.type
_entity_poly.pdbx_seq_one_letter_code
_entity_poly.pdbx_strand_id
1 'polypeptide(L)'
;TDTMAYTASALSFMLDGLDKPVVLTGSQIPLCEIRSDGRDNLITALLIAGEGIVREVCLYFGGKLLRGNRATKYSADGLIAFVSPNYPSLAEAGISIKYNEAALLPRQEGGLKLQTLDNIPIGVIKVFPGIQFSLFEAIMTEKL
;
A
#
# COMPACT_ATOMS: atom_id res chain seq x y z
N THR A 1 -0.89 11.32 -0.14
CA THR A 1 -1.42 10.00 0.28
C THR A 1 -2.37 9.37 -0.74
N ASP A 2 -2.96 10.16 -1.65
CA ASP A 2 -4.11 9.76 -2.50
C ASP A 2 -3.96 8.47 -3.31
N THR A 3 -2.81 8.24 -3.93
CA THR A 3 -2.56 7.07 -4.80
C THR A 3 -1.62 6.04 -4.17
N MET A 4 -1.25 6.20 -2.89
CA MET A 4 -0.24 5.36 -2.24
C MET A 4 -0.61 3.87 -2.23
N ALA A 5 -1.89 3.55 -2.03
CA ALA A 5 -2.39 2.17 -2.08
C ALA A 5 -2.27 1.56 -3.49
N TYR A 6 -2.51 2.36 -4.53
CA TYR A 6 -2.33 1.94 -5.93
C TYR A 6 -0.85 1.67 -6.22
N THR A 7 0.05 2.58 -5.81
CA THR A 7 1.49 2.40 -5.99
C THR A 7 2.03 1.20 -5.21
N ALA A 8 1.58 1.00 -3.97
CA ALA A 8 1.97 -0.16 -3.16
C ALA A 8 1.50 -1.47 -3.81
N SER A 9 0.29 -1.48 -4.38
CA SER A 9 -0.23 -2.62 -5.13
C SER A 9 0.59 -2.89 -6.38
N ALA A 10 0.86 -1.87 -7.21
CA ALA A 10 1.66 -2.00 -8.42
C ALA A 10 3.06 -2.56 -8.12
N LEU A 11 3.77 -1.97 -7.15
CA LEU A 11 5.10 -2.44 -6.73
C LEU A 11 5.08 -3.88 -6.22
N SER A 12 4.00 -4.29 -5.53
CA SER A 12 3.87 -5.68 -5.07
C SER A 12 3.81 -6.70 -6.20
N PHE A 13 3.31 -6.32 -7.39
CA PHE A 13 3.32 -7.18 -8.57
C PHE A 13 4.62 -7.03 -9.37
N MET A 14 5.22 -5.83 -9.38
CA MET A 14 6.47 -5.56 -10.10
C MET A 14 7.68 -6.26 -9.45
N LEU A 15 7.72 -6.38 -8.13
CA LEU A 15 8.86 -6.90 -7.39
C LEU A 15 8.69 -8.40 -7.07
N ASP A 16 8.67 -9.23 -8.11
CA ASP A 16 8.56 -10.68 -7.96
C ASP A 16 9.81 -11.27 -7.27
N GLY A 17 9.61 -12.18 -6.33
CA GLY A 17 10.70 -12.74 -5.50
C GLY A 17 11.35 -11.74 -4.54
N LEU A 18 10.69 -10.63 -4.19
CA LEU A 18 11.19 -9.66 -3.22
C LEU A 18 11.56 -10.32 -1.88
N ASP A 19 12.79 -10.12 -1.42
CA ASP A 19 13.31 -10.68 -0.17
C ASP A 19 13.75 -9.60 0.84
N LYS A 20 13.39 -8.34 0.59
CA LYS A 20 13.71 -7.16 1.40
C LYS A 20 12.48 -6.28 1.62
N PRO A 21 12.40 -5.53 2.72
CA PRO A 21 11.29 -4.61 2.96
C PRO A 21 11.27 -3.48 1.94
N VAL A 22 10.07 -3.18 1.41
CA VAL A 22 9.77 -1.95 0.69
C VAL A 22 8.60 -1.28 1.39
N VAL A 23 8.89 -0.29 2.23
CA VAL A 23 7.86 0.37 3.07
C VAL A 23 7.49 1.72 2.46
N LEU A 24 6.27 1.82 1.94
CA LEU A 24 5.67 3.10 1.54
C LEU A 24 5.12 3.79 2.78
N THR A 25 5.36 5.10 2.89
CA THR A 25 4.81 5.93 3.95
C THR A 25 4.58 7.35 3.44
N GLY A 26 4.03 8.21 4.29
CA GLY A 26 3.81 9.63 3.99
C GLY A 26 3.21 10.33 5.19
N SER A 27 2.50 11.43 4.93
CA SER A 27 1.81 12.19 5.98
C SER A 27 0.55 12.86 5.46
N GLN A 28 -0.37 13.18 6.36
CA GLN A 28 -1.51 14.06 6.08
C GLN A 28 -1.10 15.53 6.25
N ILE A 29 -0.22 15.81 7.21
CA ILE A 29 0.30 17.14 7.50
C ILE A 29 1.75 17.23 6.99
N PRO A 30 2.15 18.30 6.26
CA PRO A 30 3.51 18.45 5.77
C PRO A 30 4.57 18.27 6.87
N LEU A 31 5.68 17.60 6.56
CA LEU A 31 6.72 17.21 7.54
C LEU A 31 7.30 18.38 8.34
N CYS A 32 7.33 19.58 7.74
CA CYS A 32 7.84 20.80 8.33
C CYS A 32 6.94 21.38 9.43
N GLU A 33 5.67 20.99 9.50
CA GLU A 33 4.73 21.49 10.50
C GLU A 33 4.97 20.88 11.87
N ILE A 34 4.73 21.67 12.92
CA ILE A 34 4.98 21.27 14.32
C ILE A 34 4.16 20.04 14.71
N ARG A 35 2.91 19.95 14.23
CA ARG A 35 1.97 18.88 14.56
C ARG A 35 1.91 17.77 13.50
N SER A 36 2.96 17.64 12.68
CA SER A 36 2.99 16.68 11.57
C SER A 36 3.04 15.23 12.05
N ASP A 37 2.20 14.38 11.45
CA ASP A 37 2.28 12.91 11.55
C ASP A 37 3.46 12.33 10.74
N GLY A 38 4.05 13.12 9.85
CA GLY A 38 5.10 12.67 8.94
C GLY A 38 6.40 12.28 9.63
N ARG A 39 6.73 12.90 10.77
CA ARG A 39 7.97 12.57 11.51
C ARG A 39 7.90 11.15 12.04
N ASP A 40 6.83 10.84 12.76
CA ASP A 40 6.61 9.51 13.35
C ASP A 40 6.43 8.44 12.27
N ASN A 41 5.68 8.76 11.21
CA ASN A 41 5.51 7.88 10.06
C ASN A 41 6.85 7.52 9.39
N LEU A 42 7.68 8.52 9.09
CA LEU A 42 8.97 8.33 8.42
C LEU A 42 9.97 7.56 9.29
N ILE A 43 10.15 7.97 10.54
CA ILE A 43 11.11 7.33 11.45
C ILE A 43 10.74 5.86 11.64
N THR A 44 9.47 5.56 11.90
CA THR A 44 9.04 4.18 12.14
C THR A 44 9.14 3.33 10.87
N ALA A 45 8.81 3.88 9.70
CA ALA A 45 8.99 3.17 8.43
C ALA A 45 10.46 2.79 8.19
N LEU A 46 11.40 3.68 8.53
CA LEU A 46 12.83 3.40 8.44
C LEU A 46 13.28 2.31 9.43
N LEU A 47 12.76 2.32 10.66
CA LEU A 47 13.03 1.27 11.65
C LEU A 47 12.54 -0.10 11.15
N ILE A 48 11.30 -0.18 10.67
CA ILE A 48 10.71 -1.41 10.11
C ILE A 48 11.55 -1.91 8.92
N ALA A 49 11.96 -1.01 8.03
CA ALA A 49 12.78 -1.38 6.88
C ALA A 49 14.20 -1.84 7.30
N GLY A 50 14.79 -1.24 8.33
CA GLY A 50 16.10 -1.60 8.85
C GLY A 50 16.16 -2.95 9.53
N GLU A 51 15.06 -3.38 10.16
CA GLU A 51 14.98 -4.69 10.82
C GLU A 51 14.93 -5.86 9.82
N GLY A 52 14.40 -5.65 8.61
CA GLY A 52 14.38 -6.67 7.55
C GLY A 52 13.48 -7.88 7.83
N ILE A 53 12.61 -7.79 8.83
CA ILE A 53 11.68 -8.86 9.24
C ILE A 53 10.61 -9.08 8.15
N VAL A 54 10.03 -8.00 7.65
CA VAL A 54 8.96 -8.04 6.63
C VAL A 54 9.56 -7.88 5.24
N ARG A 55 9.41 -8.88 4.39
CA ARG A 55 10.06 -8.96 3.06
C ARG A 55 9.04 -8.76 1.94
N GLU A 56 8.29 -7.67 2.05
CA GLU A 56 7.15 -7.40 1.20
C GLU A 56 7.08 -5.91 0.86
N VAL A 57 6.23 -5.57 -0.10
CA VAL A 57 5.79 -4.19 -0.28
C VAL A 57 4.71 -3.89 0.77
N CYS A 58 5.00 -2.95 1.65
CA CYS A 58 4.14 -2.57 2.77
C CYS A 58 3.74 -1.11 2.67
N LEU A 59 2.67 -0.77 3.38
CA LEU A 59 2.25 0.61 3.64
C LEU A 59 2.23 0.83 5.14
N TYR A 60 3.08 1.74 5.65
CA TYR A 60 3.09 2.13 7.04
C TYR A 60 2.47 3.52 7.22
N PHE A 61 1.42 3.61 8.05
CA PHE A 61 0.76 4.87 8.35
C PHE A 61 0.00 4.79 9.68
N GLY A 62 0.06 5.83 10.51
CA GLY A 62 -0.81 5.95 11.69
C GLY A 62 -0.66 4.79 12.68
N GLY A 63 0.57 4.31 12.88
CA GLY A 63 0.89 3.23 13.82
C GLY A 63 0.65 1.81 13.28
N LYS A 64 0.24 1.63 12.02
CA LYS A 64 -0.03 0.31 11.43
C LYS A 64 0.83 0.05 10.21
N LEU A 65 1.43 -1.14 10.15
CA LEU A 65 2.05 -1.70 8.95
C LEU A 65 1.04 -2.61 8.26
N LEU A 66 0.68 -2.27 7.02
CA LEU A 66 -0.28 -3.01 6.21
C LEU A 66 0.45 -3.67 5.03
N ARG A 67 -0.04 -4.83 4.57
CA ARG A 67 0.38 -5.38 3.28
C ARG A 67 -0.06 -4.42 2.17
N GLY A 68 0.88 -4.00 1.32
CA GLY A 68 0.67 -2.91 0.36
C GLY A 68 -0.52 -3.14 -0.57
N ASN A 69 -0.64 -4.36 -1.12
CA ASN A 69 -1.73 -4.76 -2.01
C ASN A 69 -3.06 -5.11 -1.30
N ARG A 70 -3.13 -4.94 0.02
CA ARG A 70 -4.37 -5.09 0.82
C ARG A 70 -4.84 -3.78 1.42
N ALA A 71 -4.04 -2.72 1.32
CA ALA A 71 -4.37 -1.41 1.88
C ALA A 71 -5.33 -0.63 0.96
N THR A 72 -6.17 0.20 1.56
CA THR A 72 -6.98 1.21 0.87
C THR A 72 -7.02 2.50 1.69
N LYS A 73 -7.12 3.65 1.01
CA LYS A 73 -7.30 4.94 1.68
C LYS A 73 -8.73 5.00 2.22
N TYR A 74 -8.85 5.10 3.54
CA TYR A 74 -10.12 5.12 4.27
C TYR A 74 -10.55 6.53 4.66
N SER A 75 -9.60 7.39 5.04
CA SER A 75 -9.89 8.74 5.51
C SER A 75 -9.11 9.79 4.73
N ALA A 76 -9.77 10.90 4.40
CA ALA A 76 -9.14 12.06 3.79
C ALA A 76 -8.44 12.95 4.82
N ASP A 77 -9.00 13.05 6.04
CA ASP A 77 -8.57 14.02 7.06
C ASP A 77 -8.04 13.36 8.35
N GLY A 78 -8.36 12.09 8.57
CA GLY A 78 -7.91 11.35 9.75
C GLY A 78 -6.43 10.95 9.66
N LEU A 79 -5.76 10.93 10.82
CA LEU A 79 -4.38 10.43 10.95
C LEU A 79 -4.29 8.91 10.75
N ILE A 80 -5.39 8.19 10.94
CA ILE A 80 -5.55 6.80 10.47
C ILE A 80 -6.13 6.85 9.05
N ALA A 81 -5.27 7.17 8.09
CA ALA A 81 -5.69 7.39 6.70
C ALA A 81 -5.92 6.09 5.91
N PHE A 82 -5.29 4.98 6.32
CA PHE A 82 -5.33 3.70 5.59
C PHE A 82 -5.84 2.56 6.48
N VAL A 83 -6.52 1.61 5.84
CA VAL A 83 -6.98 0.37 6.46
C VAL A 83 -6.72 -0.81 5.52
N SER A 84 -6.71 -2.02 6.07
CA SER A 84 -6.70 -3.27 5.33
C SER A 84 -7.97 -4.05 5.70
N PRO A 85 -9.07 -3.93 4.93
CA PRO A 85 -10.38 -4.44 5.33
C PRO A 85 -10.43 -5.97 5.47
N ASN A 86 -9.67 -6.67 4.63
CA ASN A 86 -9.78 -8.13 4.44
C ASN A 86 -8.48 -8.87 4.76
N TYR A 87 -7.52 -8.22 5.43
CA TYR A 87 -6.27 -8.84 5.85
C TYR A 87 -5.73 -8.14 7.10
N PRO A 88 -5.20 -8.86 8.10
CA PRO A 88 -4.68 -8.22 9.32
C PRO A 88 -3.50 -7.29 9.04
N SER A 89 -3.20 -6.40 9.99
CA SER A 89 -1.93 -5.66 10.02
C SER A 89 -0.76 -6.64 10.11
N LEU A 90 0.32 -6.32 9.41
CA LEU A 90 1.59 -7.05 9.49
C LEU A 90 2.36 -6.69 10.75
N ALA A 91 2.19 -5.45 11.23
CA ALA A 91 2.70 -4.99 12.51
C ALA A 91 1.90 -3.80 13.06
N GLU A 92 1.98 -3.61 14.36
CA GLU A 92 1.47 -2.42 15.06
C GLU A 92 2.59 -1.75 15.85
N ALA A 93 2.77 -0.45 15.64
CA ALA A 93 3.78 0.36 16.32
C ALA A 93 3.11 1.10 17.50
N GLY A 94 3.39 0.61 18.71
CA GLY A 94 3.08 1.29 19.96
C GLY A 94 4.36 1.69 20.67
N ILE A 95 4.51 1.31 21.95
CA ILE A 95 5.79 1.45 22.69
C ILE A 95 6.92 0.67 21.98
N SER A 96 6.58 -0.48 21.40
CA SER A 96 7.43 -1.29 20.54
C SER A 96 6.67 -1.65 19.26
N ILE A 97 7.41 -2.07 18.24
CA ILE A 97 6.83 -2.60 16.99
C ILE A 97 6.53 -4.08 17.23
N LYS A 98 5.26 -4.46 17.14
CA LYS A 98 4.80 -5.85 17.30
C LYS A 98 4.41 -6.42 15.95
N TYR A 99 5.17 -7.40 15.47
CA TYR A 99 4.90 -8.08 14.21
C TYR A 99 3.92 -9.23 14.38
N ASN A 100 3.03 -9.39 13.41
CA ASN A 100 2.14 -10.53 13.28
C ASN A 100 2.79 -11.56 12.37
N GLU A 101 3.64 -12.42 12.93
CA GLU A 101 4.41 -13.43 12.17
C GLU A 101 3.53 -14.33 11.31
N ALA A 102 2.33 -14.68 11.78
CA ALA A 102 1.38 -15.52 11.06
C ALA A 102 0.79 -14.84 9.79
N ALA A 103 0.90 -13.52 9.69
CA ALA A 103 0.46 -12.75 8.53
C ALA A 103 1.59 -12.47 7.52
N LEU A 104 2.85 -12.74 7.86
CA LEU A 104 3.98 -12.46 7.00
C LEU A 104 4.12 -13.52 5.89
N LEU A 105 4.58 -13.11 4.72
CA LEU A 105 4.99 -14.07 3.69
C LEU A 105 6.27 -14.80 4.10
N PRO A 106 6.38 -16.11 3.76
CA PRO A 106 7.64 -16.82 3.91
C PRO A 106 8.70 -16.22 2.98
N ARG A 107 9.97 -16.46 3.31
CA ARG A 107 11.10 -16.08 2.45
C ARG A 107 10.91 -16.70 1.06
N GLN A 108 10.93 -15.87 0.03
CA GLN A 108 10.92 -16.34 -1.35
C GLN A 108 12.34 -16.78 -1.76
N GLU A 109 12.42 -17.86 -2.52
CA GLU A 109 13.65 -18.34 -3.16
C GLU A 109 13.70 -17.88 -4.62
N GLY A 110 14.89 -17.78 -5.23
CA GLY A 110 15.03 -17.45 -6.65
C GLY A 110 15.34 -15.99 -7.00
N GLY A 111 15.50 -15.13 -5.99
CA GLY A 111 15.97 -13.74 -6.15
C GLY A 111 14.94 -12.79 -6.76
N LEU A 112 15.23 -11.49 -6.69
CA LEU A 112 14.34 -10.43 -7.20
C LEU A 112 14.31 -10.44 -8.74
N LYS A 113 13.11 -10.49 -9.30
CA LYS A 113 12.82 -10.27 -10.73
C LYS A 113 11.88 -9.09 -10.89
N LEU A 114 12.33 -8.08 -11.63
CA LEU A 114 11.50 -6.93 -11.94
C LEU A 114 10.54 -7.25 -13.09
N GLN A 115 9.24 -7.26 -12.81
CA GLN A 115 8.17 -7.30 -13.80
C GLN A 115 7.81 -5.86 -14.18
N THR A 116 8.10 -5.46 -15.42
CA THR A 116 7.71 -4.14 -15.93
C THR A 116 6.23 -4.13 -16.29
N LEU A 117 5.52 -3.05 -15.97
CA LEU A 117 4.14 -2.86 -16.40
C LEU A 117 4.14 -2.21 -17.77
N ASP A 118 3.56 -2.89 -18.75
CA ASP A 118 3.33 -2.32 -20.08
C ASP A 118 2.27 -1.21 -20.01
N ASN A 119 2.33 -0.27 -20.96
CA ASN A 119 1.32 0.77 -21.10
C ASN A 119 0.04 0.21 -21.74
N ILE A 120 -0.69 -0.60 -20.98
CA ILE A 120 -1.96 -1.20 -21.39
C ILE A 120 -3.10 -0.30 -20.90
N PRO A 121 -4.10 0.02 -21.76
CA PRO A 121 -5.29 0.74 -21.33
C PRO A 121 -6.04 -0.09 -20.27
N ILE A 122 -6.19 0.45 -19.06
CA ILE A 122 -6.96 -0.18 -17.98
C ILE A 122 -8.02 0.82 -17.51
N GLY A 123 -9.28 0.40 -17.51
CA GLY A 123 -10.41 1.16 -16.99
C GLY A 123 -10.96 0.57 -15.69
N VAL A 124 -11.45 1.43 -14.78
CA VAL A 124 -12.20 1.01 -13.59
C VAL A 124 -13.60 1.61 -13.65
N ILE A 125 -14.62 0.75 -13.76
CA ILE A 125 -16.02 1.17 -13.80
C ILE A 125 -16.65 0.97 -12.42
N LYS A 126 -17.07 2.07 -11.80
CA LYS A 126 -17.87 2.04 -10.57
C LYS A 126 -19.35 2.01 -10.91
N VAL A 127 -20.03 0.93 -10.52
CA VAL A 127 -21.47 0.75 -10.73
C VAL A 127 -22.27 1.42 -9.61
N PHE A 128 -23.39 2.08 -9.95
CA PHE A 128 -24.30 2.73 -9.00
C PHE A 128 -25.75 2.69 -9.53
N PRO A 129 -26.77 2.86 -8.67
CA PRO A 129 -28.18 2.84 -9.11
C PRO A 129 -28.47 3.92 -10.16
N GLY A 130 -29.13 3.54 -11.26
CA GLY A 130 -29.46 4.45 -12.35
C GLY A 130 -28.33 4.68 -13.37
N ILE A 131 -27.21 3.93 -13.27
CA ILE A 131 -26.16 3.95 -14.28
C ILE A 131 -26.73 3.60 -15.66
N GLN A 132 -26.41 4.43 -16.66
CA GLN A 132 -26.80 4.19 -18.04
C GLN A 132 -25.61 3.60 -18.80
N PHE A 133 -25.68 2.30 -19.10
CA PHE A 133 -24.59 1.57 -19.76
C PHE A 133 -24.20 2.12 -21.13
N SER A 134 -25.15 2.75 -21.84
CA SER A 134 -24.89 3.40 -23.13
C SER A 134 -23.81 4.48 -23.08
N LEU A 135 -23.59 5.14 -21.92
CA LEU A 135 -22.49 6.09 -21.76
C LEU A 135 -21.11 5.43 -21.75
N PHE A 136 -21.05 4.13 -21.43
CA PHE A 136 -19.78 3.40 -21.32
C PHE A 136 -19.46 2.60 -22.59
N GLU A 137 -20.43 2.36 -23.48
CA GLU A 137 -20.21 1.65 -24.75
C GLU A 137 -19.05 2.25 -25.56
N ALA A 138 -18.93 3.58 -25.59
CA ALA A 138 -17.88 4.27 -26.33
C ALA A 138 -16.45 4.00 -25.80
N ILE A 139 -16.30 3.64 -24.52
CA ILE A 139 -15.00 3.35 -23.91
C ILE A 139 -14.68 1.84 -23.86
N MET A 140 -15.69 0.98 -24.06
CA MET A 140 -15.54 -0.48 -24.08
C MET A 140 -15.13 -0.93 -25.49
N THR A 141 -13.83 -0.91 -25.78
CA THR A 141 -13.26 -1.32 -27.08
C THR A 141 -12.52 -2.64 -26.95
N GLU A 142 -12.21 -3.33 -28.07
CA GLU A 142 -11.35 -4.55 -28.03
C GLU A 142 -9.95 -4.32 -27.45
N LYS A 143 -9.53 -3.06 -27.31
CA LYS A 143 -8.22 -2.66 -26.77
C LYS A 143 -8.29 -2.18 -25.31
N LEU A 144 -9.46 -2.30 -24.67
CA LEU A 144 -9.71 -1.92 -23.27
C LEU A 144 -10.29 -3.09 -22.47
#